data_AF-A0A1S2UXZ3-F1
#
_entry.id   AF-A0A1S2UXZ3-F1
#
_cell.length_a   1.000
_cell.length_b   1.000
_cell.length_c   1.000
_cell.angle_alpha   90.00
_cell.angle_beta   90.00
_cell.angle_gamma   90.00
#
_symmetry.space_group_name_H-M   'P 1'
#
loop_
_entity.id
_entity.type
_entity.pdbx_description
1 polymer ?
#
loop_
_entity_poly.entity_id
_entity_poly.type
_entity_poly.pdbx_seq_one_letter_code
_entity_poly.pdbx_strand_id
1 'polypeptide(L)'
;MSTPVEPLRLLLLADEPAWAALLRECLAPMGDGAVLISAPNWDSVSRLFDDDHSAVLLTTPSLQPGPGRCSLPCVLLLEEEPLVAPLGVSDWLIRNVLDIDTLRRCLRHVRERGVLENTLQRLAEQDPLTGIANRQGFQTLLTARLAENEGRGLALGHLDLDNFRHANDALGHQAGDRLILQVVSRLKSQLEAGDQLARLGSDEFALLIDTRRAPQRAEWMAERITEAMAEPYWVDGESLLIGCSLGVAHARARAGADPLMWHAHIAMQQAKSTQGCTFHIFNERINRNARSLADLESELRRALRRDELELHYQPRLDLDDGHIVGLEALVRWRHGERGLLPPSEFVPLAEQSGLIVPLGYWVISRALRDMQDLRERGLPPLHMAVNLSFRQFQDSQLLSTLSRLIAERGVEAQWLEFELTETAVMRRSDLVKQTMDALGRLGVRFSLDDFGTGFSSFVHLNSLPIALLKIDKSFVGGMEEREENRKLVHAMINLAHNLNLEVVAEGVETPEQLALLRLFGCDQAQGYLISKPLPLPELVEYLTFGKSQQALLG
;
A
#
# COMPACT_ATOMS: atom_id res chain seq x y z
N MET A 1 28.44 32.31 -21.31
CA MET A 1 28.40 32.39 -22.79
C MET A 1 26.94 32.58 -23.17
N SER A 2 26.57 33.71 -23.78
CA SER A 2 25.20 33.96 -24.21
C SER A 2 24.80 32.90 -25.23
N THR A 3 23.72 32.18 -24.95
CA THR A 3 23.04 31.32 -25.91
C THR A 3 22.76 32.12 -27.19
N PRO A 4 23.06 31.59 -28.40
CA PRO A 4 22.67 32.25 -29.64
C PRO A 4 21.15 32.41 -29.62
N VAL A 5 20.67 33.65 -29.68
CA VAL A 5 19.23 33.94 -29.79
C VAL A 5 18.85 33.60 -31.22
N GLU A 6 18.11 32.51 -31.42
CA GLU A 6 17.55 32.22 -32.73
C GLU A 6 16.68 33.39 -33.20
N PRO A 7 16.79 33.78 -34.48
CA PRO A 7 16.04 34.91 -35.02
C PRO A 7 14.55 34.62 -35.01
N LEU A 8 13.74 35.61 -34.60
CA LEU A 8 12.29 35.47 -34.55
C LEU A 8 11.73 35.25 -35.97
N ARG A 9 11.02 34.15 -36.20
CA ARG A 9 10.45 33.83 -37.52
C ARG A 9 9.09 34.50 -37.68
N LEU A 10 8.97 35.40 -38.63
CA LEU A 10 7.74 36.11 -38.95
C LEU A 10 7.12 35.50 -40.21
N LEU A 11 6.01 34.78 -40.06
CA LEU A 11 5.29 34.18 -41.17
C LEU A 11 4.24 35.17 -41.67
N LEU A 12 4.37 35.65 -42.90
CA LEU A 12 3.44 36.63 -43.48
C LEU A 12 2.44 35.95 -44.42
N LEU A 13 1.16 36.11 -44.12
CA LEU A 13 0.02 35.66 -44.90
C LEU A 13 -0.90 36.85 -45.23
N ALA A 14 -0.59 37.55 -46.32
CA ALA A 14 -1.29 38.78 -46.72
C ALA A 14 -1.70 38.74 -48.19
N ASP A 15 -2.88 39.29 -48.51
CA ASP A 15 -3.38 39.39 -49.89
C ASP A 15 -2.58 40.38 -50.74
N GLU A 16 -2.01 41.41 -50.10
CA GLU A 16 -1.35 42.50 -50.79
C GLU A 16 0.18 42.43 -50.66
N PRO A 17 0.94 42.51 -51.77
CA PRO A 17 2.39 42.46 -51.74
C PRO A 17 3.02 43.68 -51.04
N ALA A 18 2.26 44.78 -50.91
CA ALA A 18 2.71 46.00 -50.26
C ALA A 18 2.98 45.81 -48.75
N TRP A 19 2.24 44.93 -48.07
CA TRP A 19 2.54 44.57 -46.67
C TRP A 19 3.92 43.93 -46.52
N ALA A 20 4.30 43.04 -47.45
CA ALA A 20 5.60 42.39 -47.43
C ALA A 20 6.74 43.39 -47.65
N ALA A 21 6.55 44.37 -48.54
CA ALA A 21 7.53 45.43 -48.77
C ALA A 21 7.71 46.32 -47.52
N LEU A 22 6.60 46.81 -46.96
CA LEU A 22 6.59 47.67 -45.78
C LEU A 22 7.22 47.01 -44.55
N LEU A 23 6.89 45.74 -44.30
CA LEU A 23 7.48 44.97 -43.20
C LEU A 23 8.98 44.73 -43.41
N ARG A 24 9.43 44.45 -44.64
CA ARG A 24 10.88 44.32 -44.93
C ARG A 24 11.63 45.63 -44.70
N GLU A 25 11.05 46.76 -45.08
CA GLU A 25 11.64 48.09 -44.81
C GLU A 25 11.76 48.36 -43.31
N CYS A 26 10.73 48.03 -42.53
CA CYS A 26 10.74 48.19 -41.08
C CYS A 26 11.71 47.22 -40.38
N LEU A 27 11.91 46.01 -40.92
CA LEU A 27 12.80 44.98 -40.37
C LEU A 27 14.27 45.16 -40.76
N ALA A 28 14.57 45.76 -41.92
CA ALA A 28 15.94 46.02 -42.38
C ALA A 28 16.85 46.70 -41.32
N PRO A 29 16.42 47.76 -40.60
CA PRO A 29 17.22 48.37 -39.54
C PRO A 29 17.27 47.57 -38.23
N MET A 30 16.50 46.49 -38.09
CA MET A 30 16.50 45.60 -36.93
C MET A 30 17.59 44.51 -36.98
N GLY A 31 18.32 44.40 -38.10
CA GLY A 31 19.39 43.42 -38.30
C GLY A 31 18.89 41.97 -38.33
N ASP A 32 19.74 41.00 -37.99
CA ASP A 32 19.43 39.56 -38.01
C ASP A 32 18.47 39.11 -36.89
N GLY A 33 17.78 40.03 -36.20
CA GLY A 33 16.91 39.71 -35.07
C GLY A 33 15.57 39.06 -35.43
N ALA A 34 15.11 39.19 -36.68
CA ALA A 34 13.88 38.60 -37.16
C ALA A 34 13.94 38.30 -38.67
N VAL A 35 13.33 37.18 -39.09
CA VAL A 35 13.30 36.73 -40.48
C VAL A 35 11.85 36.71 -40.98
N LEU A 36 11.56 37.46 -42.04
CA LEU A 36 10.24 37.49 -42.67
C LEU A 36 10.13 36.45 -43.79
N ILE A 37 9.19 35.51 -43.64
CA ILE A 37 8.88 34.46 -44.61
C ILE A 37 7.46 34.69 -45.13
N SER A 38 7.32 35.07 -46.40
CA SER A 38 6.01 35.25 -47.04
C SER A 38 5.48 33.92 -47.56
N ALA A 39 4.23 33.60 -47.24
CA ALA A 39 3.55 32.38 -47.68
C ALA A 39 2.28 32.73 -48.49
N PRO A 40 1.98 31.99 -49.57
CA PRO A 40 0.84 32.30 -50.44
C PRO A 40 -0.51 31.82 -49.90
N ASN A 41 -0.52 30.86 -48.97
CA ASN A 41 -1.74 30.29 -48.39
C ASN A 41 -1.46 29.63 -47.04
N TRP A 42 -2.53 29.34 -46.28
CA TRP A 42 -2.46 28.70 -44.98
C TRP A 42 -1.71 27.35 -45.00
N ASP A 43 -1.91 26.51 -46.01
CA ASP A 43 -1.25 25.19 -46.11
C ASP A 43 0.28 25.32 -46.23
N SER A 44 0.76 26.43 -46.80
CA SER A 44 2.21 26.72 -46.85
C SER A 44 2.72 27.19 -45.50
N VAL A 45 1.94 27.98 -44.76
CA VAL A 45 2.26 28.39 -43.39
C VAL A 45 2.30 27.16 -42.48
N SER A 46 1.28 26.30 -42.51
CA SER A 46 1.16 25.14 -41.62
C SER A 46 2.28 24.11 -41.76
N ARG A 47 2.98 24.06 -42.90
CA ARG A 47 4.16 23.20 -43.09
C ARG A 47 5.47 23.82 -42.57
N LEU A 48 5.46 25.12 -42.28
CA LEU A 48 6.66 25.87 -41.84
C LEU A 48 6.80 25.90 -40.32
N PHE A 49 5.75 25.54 -39.58
CA PHE A 49 5.73 25.46 -38.12
C PHE A 49 5.11 24.11 -37.71
N ASP A 50 5.97 23.13 -37.40
CA ASP A 50 5.55 21.76 -37.05
C ASP A 50 5.81 21.44 -35.55
N ASP A 51 5.98 22.50 -34.73
CA ASP A 51 6.12 22.53 -33.23
C ASP A 51 7.00 23.73 -32.75
N ASP A 52 7.39 24.62 -33.66
CA ASP A 52 8.28 25.74 -33.36
C ASP A 52 7.52 26.94 -32.74
N HIS A 53 7.54 27.04 -31.41
CA HIS A 53 6.95 28.15 -30.64
C HIS A 53 7.67 29.50 -30.82
N SER A 54 8.71 29.58 -31.64
CA SER A 54 9.47 30.82 -31.90
C SER A 54 8.95 31.62 -33.11
N ALA A 55 7.84 31.21 -33.73
CA ALA A 55 7.25 31.88 -34.89
C ALA A 55 6.03 32.76 -34.52
N VAL A 56 5.85 33.86 -35.26
CA VAL A 56 4.68 34.76 -35.17
C VAL A 56 4.01 34.84 -36.54
N LEU A 57 2.69 34.69 -36.58
CA LEU A 57 1.90 34.84 -37.80
C LEU A 57 1.46 36.31 -37.96
N LEU A 58 1.78 36.92 -39.10
CA LEU A 58 1.27 38.21 -39.53
C LEU A 58 0.25 37.98 -40.64
N THR A 59 -1.00 38.43 -40.49
CA THR A 59 -2.05 38.13 -41.48
C THR A 59 -3.02 39.28 -41.74
N THR A 60 -3.55 39.36 -42.95
CA THR A 60 -4.69 40.26 -43.27
C THR A 60 -6.03 39.61 -42.90
N PRO A 61 -7.09 40.38 -42.62
CA PRO A 61 -8.38 39.85 -42.16
C PRO A 61 -9.00 38.76 -43.04
N SER A 62 -8.83 38.88 -44.35
CA SER A 62 -9.28 37.94 -45.39
C SER A 62 -8.61 36.57 -45.35
N LEU A 63 -7.36 36.51 -44.86
CA LEU A 63 -6.56 35.28 -44.78
C LEU A 63 -6.38 34.80 -43.34
N GLN A 64 -7.01 35.46 -42.37
CA GLN A 64 -6.92 35.10 -40.96
C GLN A 64 -7.42 33.65 -40.77
N PRO A 65 -6.64 32.76 -40.15
CA PRO A 65 -7.09 31.42 -39.86
C PRO A 65 -8.29 31.45 -38.90
N GLY A 66 -9.26 30.57 -39.14
CA GLY A 66 -10.41 30.42 -38.25
C GLY A 66 -10.00 30.07 -36.81
N PRO A 67 -10.87 30.33 -35.82
CA PRO A 67 -10.57 30.06 -34.41
C PRO A 67 -10.18 28.58 -34.20
N GLY A 68 -9.06 28.36 -33.51
CA GLY A 68 -8.51 27.03 -33.22
C GLY A 68 -7.69 26.38 -34.35
N ARG A 69 -7.57 27.03 -35.51
CA ARG A 69 -6.82 26.49 -36.66
C ARG A 69 -5.32 26.81 -36.63
N CYS A 70 -4.92 27.81 -35.84
CA CYS A 70 -3.54 28.26 -35.65
C CYS A 70 -3.20 28.32 -34.16
N SER A 71 -2.07 27.73 -33.77
CA SER A 71 -1.53 27.75 -32.41
C SER A 71 -0.44 28.81 -32.20
N LEU A 72 -0.02 29.49 -33.27
CA LEU A 72 0.98 30.56 -33.20
C LEU A 72 0.34 31.88 -32.72
N PRO A 73 1.10 32.73 -32.02
CA PRO A 73 0.70 34.12 -31.79
C PRO A 73 0.43 34.83 -33.13
N CYS A 74 -0.72 35.50 -33.22
CA CYS A 74 -1.22 36.09 -34.47
C CYS A 74 -1.30 37.61 -34.35
N VAL A 75 -0.75 38.33 -35.32
CA VAL A 75 -0.81 39.79 -35.43
C VAL A 75 -1.58 40.16 -36.68
N LEU A 76 -2.65 40.92 -36.52
CA LEU A 76 -3.52 41.33 -37.62
C LEU A 76 -2.98 42.58 -38.31
N LEU A 77 -2.91 42.56 -39.64
CA LEU A 77 -2.48 43.69 -40.47
C LEU A 77 -3.72 44.41 -41.02
N LEU A 78 -3.94 45.65 -40.57
CA LEU A 78 -5.14 46.43 -40.86
C LEU A 78 -4.81 47.71 -41.63
N GLU A 79 -5.72 48.15 -42.49
CA GLU A 79 -5.61 49.44 -43.19
C GLU A 79 -6.03 50.62 -42.30
N GLU A 80 -7.00 50.40 -41.41
CA GLU A 80 -7.58 51.40 -40.52
C GLU A 80 -7.71 50.86 -39.09
N GLU A 81 -7.76 51.76 -38.10
CA GLU A 81 -7.93 51.40 -36.69
C GLU A 81 -9.32 50.77 -36.48
N PRO A 82 -9.39 49.56 -35.89
CA PRO A 82 -10.66 48.90 -35.67
C PRO A 82 -11.43 49.57 -34.51
N LEU A 83 -12.75 49.73 -34.68
CA LEU A 83 -13.63 50.27 -33.62
C LEU A 83 -13.70 49.36 -32.38
N VAL A 84 -13.43 48.07 -32.55
CA VAL A 84 -13.42 47.03 -31.52
C VAL A 84 -12.19 46.17 -31.72
N ALA A 85 -11.52 45.81 -30.62
CA ALA A 85 -10.35 44.92 -30.67
C ALA A 85 -10.68 43.61 -31.43
N PRO A 86 -9.86 43.22 -32.42
CA PRO A 86 -10.11 42.01 -33.19
C PRO A 86 -10.06 40.75 -32.31
N LEU A 87 -10.99 39.81 -32.53
CA LEU A 87 -11.06 38.56 -31.78
C LEU A 87 -10.05 37.54 -32.31
N GLY A 88 -9.42 36.79 -31.40
CA GLY A 88 -8.54 35.67 -31.76
C GLY A 88 -7.16 36.06 -32.28
N VAL A 89 -6.71 37.29 -31.99
CA VAL A 89 -5.35 37.77 -32.30
C VAL A 89 -4.64 38.25 -31.04
N SER A 90 -3.32 38.20 -31.06
CA SER A 90 -2.45 38.65 -29.97
C SER A 90 -2.28 40.17 -29.99
N ASP A 91 -2.25 40.78 -31.18
CA ASP A 91 -2.11 42.23 -31.40
C ASP A 91 -2.53 42.62 -32.84
N TRP A 92 -2.54 43.91 -33.19
CA TRP A 92 -2.75 44.40 -34.56
C TRP A 92 -1.80 45.55 -34.94
N LEU A 93 -1.54 45.69 -36.23
CA LEU A 93 -0.71 46.75 -36.82
C LEU A 93 -1.49 47.48 -37.92
N ILE A 94 -1.34 48.80 -37.99
CA ILE A 94 -2.06 49.65 -38.96
C ILE A 94 -1.09 50.21 -39.98
N ARG A 95 -1.39 50.03 -41.26
CA ARG A 95 -0.49 50.39 -42.36
C ARG A 95 -0.01 51.84 -42.31
N ASN A 96 -0.94 52.78 -42.12
CA ASN A 96 -0.66 54.22 -42.20
C ASN A 96 0.18 54.76 -41.03
N VAL A 97 0.31 54.00 -39.95
CA VAL A 97 1.03 54.40 -38.73
C VAL A 97 2.17 53.42 -38.42
N LEU A 98 2.42 52.44 -39.29
CA LEU A 98 3.45 51.44 -39.09
C LEU A 98 4.84 52.05 -39.26
N ASP A 99 5.59 52.08 -38.17
CA ASP A 99 7.02 52.40 -38.14
C ASP A 99 7.82 51.32 -37.40
N ILE A 100 9.14 51.47 -37.40
CA ILE A 100 10.08 50.52 -36.79
C ILE A 100 9.79 50.36 -35.28
N ASP A 101 9.48 51.45 -34.58
CA ASP A 101 9.25 51.42 -33.13
C ASP A 101 7.92 50.77 -32.76
N THR A 102 6.90 50.92 -33.58
CA THR A 102 5.58 50.28 -33.42
C THR A 102 5.68 48.79 -33.73
N LEU A 103 6.36 48.41 -34.81
CA LEU A 103 6.63 47.00 -35.12
C LEU A 103 7.46 46.33 -34.00
N ARG A 104 8.54 46.98 -33.53
CA ARG A 104 9.38 46.46 -32.45
C ARG A 104 8.59 46.29 -31.15
N ARG A 105 7.74 47.25 -30.78
CA ARG A 105 6.89 47.17 -29.58
C ARG A 105 5.88 46.02 -29.68
N CYS A 106 5.22 45.87 -30.82
CA CYS A 106 4.28 44.78 -31.09
C CYS A 106 4.98 43.41 -30.99
N LEU A 107 6.10 43.22 -31.71
CA LEU A 107 6.84 41.96 -31.68
C LEU A 107 7.35 41.61 -30.27
N ARG A 108 7.81 42.60 -29.50
CA ARG A 108 8.19 42.40 -28.10
C ARG A 108 6.99 41.99 -27.25
N HIS A 109 5.86 42.68 -27.37
CA HIS A 109 4.64 42.38 -26.62
C HIS A 109 4.15 40.96 -26.89
N VAL A 110 4.05 40.57 -28.16
CA VAL A 110 3.62 39.24 -28.60
C VAL A 110 4.57 38.16 -28.08
N ARG A 111 5.89 38.42 -28.13
CA ARG A 111 6.89 37.48 -27.60
C ARG A 111 6.83 37.34 -26.08
N GLU A 112 6.74 38.44 -25.35
CA GLU A 112 6.63 38.44 -23.88
C GLU A 112 5.34 37.73 -23.43
N ARG A 113 4.23 37.98 -24.12
CA ARG A 113 2.96 37.31 -23.89
C ARG A 113 3.03 35.82 -24.16
N GLY A 114 3.60 35.40 -25.29
CA GLY A 114 3.79 33.99 -25.61
C GLY A 114 4.72 33.27 -24.61
N VAL A 115 5.79 33.93 -24.14
CA VAL A 115 6.65 33.40 -23.07
C VAL A 115 5.87 33.26 -21.76
N LEU A 116 5.05 34.25 -21.41
CA LEU A 116 4.23 34.23 -20.20
C LEU A 116 3.18 33.12 -20.26
N GLU A 117 2.45 32.98 -21.37
CA GLU A 117 1.44 31.95 -21.59
C GLU A 117 2.07 30.54 -21.51
N ASN A 118 3.22 30.33 -22.17
CA ASN A 118 3.99 29.08 -22.06
C ASN A 118 4.47 28.81 -20.62
N THR A 119 4.90 29.84 -19.90
CA THR A 119 5.36 29.69 -18.51
C THR A 119 4.19 29.37 -17.60
N LEU A 120 3.03 30.02 -17.78
CA LEU A 120 1.81 29.74 -17.04
C LEU A 120 1.32 28.31 -17.30
N GLN A 121 1.38 27.85 -18.56
CA GLN A 121 1.02 26.49 -18.91
C GLN A 121 1.96 25.47 -18.28
N ARG A 122 3.28 25.70 -18.32
CA ARG A 122 4.26 24.86 -17.61
C ARG A 122 4.02 24.84 -16.10
N LEU A 123 3.76 25.98 -15.48
CA LEU A 123 3.46 26.06 -14.04
C LEU A 123 2.14 25.37 -13.67
N ALA A 124 1.16 25.36 -14.59
CA ALA A 124 -0.11 24.68 -14.39
C ALA A 124 0.02 23.15 -14.50
N GLU A 125 0.95 22.65 -15.32
CA GLU A 125 1.01 21.22 -15.68
C GLU A 125 2.27 20.48 -15.19
N GLN A 126 3.28 21.18 -14.67
CA GLN A 126 4.53 20.60 -14.19
C GLN A 126 4.75 20.81 -12.69
N ASP A 127 5.47 19.88 -12.07
CA ASP A 127 5.94 20.01 -10.69
C ASP A 127 7.21 20.90 -10.66
N PRO A 128 7.22 21.99 -9.87
CA PRO A 128 8.32 22.97 -9.90
C PRO A 128 9.64 22.43 -9.35
N LEU A 129 9.60 21.40 -8.48
CA LEU A 129 10.82 20.80 -7.95
C LEU A 129 11.46 19.86 -8.98
N THR A 130 10.66 18.99 -9.60
CA THR A 130 11.16 17.83 -10.35
C THR A 130 11.08 18.00 -11.88
N GLY A 131 10.31 18.98 -12.36
CA GLY A 131 10.12 19.28 -13.78
C GLY A 131 9.33 18.23 -14.57
N ILE A 132 8.77 17.21 -13.89
CA ILE A 132 7.85 16.24 -14.50
C ILE A 132 6.41 16.74 -14.40
N ALA A 133 5.46 16.05 -15.04
CA ALA A 133 4.05 16.43 -14.96
C ALA A 133 3.56 16.43 -13.50
N ASN A 134 2.77 17.43 -13.12
CA ASN A 134 2.05 17.44 -11.85
C ASN A 134 0.73 16.66 -11.99
N ARG A 135 -0.05 16.59 -10.91
CA ARG A 135 -1.35 15.89 -10.90
C ARG A 135 -2.30 16.34 -12.02
N GLN A 136 -2.38 17.64 -12.29
CA GLN A 136 -3.27 18.19 -13.30
C GLN A 136 -2.77 17.87 -14.72
N GLY A 137 -1.48 18.09 -14.99
CA GLY A 137 -0.87 17.73 -16.26
C GLY A 137 -0.99 16.23 -16.57
N PHE A 138 -0.82 15.39 -15.55
CA PHE A 138 -0.98 13.94 -15.68
C PHE A 138 -2.42 13.52 -15.99
N GLN A 139 -3.42 14.13 -15.36
CA GLN A 139 -4.84 13.84 -15.66
C GLN A 139 -5.20 14.19 -17.10
N THR A 140 -4.76 15.35 -17.58
CA THR A 140 -4.96 15.77 -18.97
C THR A 140 -4.31 14.78 -19.94
N LEU A 141 -3.04 14.42 -19.67
CA LEU A 141 -2.29 13.45 -20.49
C LEU A 141 -2.95 12.06 -20.48
N LEU A 142 -3.35 11.57 -19.31
CA LEU A 142 -3.98 10.26 -19.16
C LEU A 142 -5.30 10.19 -19.93
N THR A 143 -6.11 11.24 -19.85
CA THR A 143 -7.39 11.33 -20.57
C THR A 143 -7.17 11.29 -22.08
N ALA A 144 -6.20 12.04 -22.59
CA ALA A 144 -5.85 12.03 -24.02
C ALA A 144 -5.37 10.63 -24.46
N ARG A 145 -4.46 10.01 -23.71
CA ARG A 145 -3.90 8.69 -24.05
C ARG A 145 -4.92 7.56 -23.94
N LEU A 146 -5.92 7.66 -23.05
CA LEU A 146 -7.03 6.70 -22.98
C LEU A 146 -8.04 6.89 -24.13
N ALA A 147 -8.20 8.09 -24.66
CA ALA A 147 -9.02 8.34 -25.84
C ALA A 147 -8.40 7.67 -27.09
N GLU A 148 -7.07 7.61 -27.14
CA GLU A 148 -6.35 6.85 -28.16
C GLU A 148 -6.56 5.33 -27.99
N ASN A 149 -6.95 4.64 -29.07
CA ASN A 149 -7.17 3.17 -29.09
C ASN A 149 -8.15 2.63 -28.03
N GLU A 150 -9.14 3.43 -27.62
CA GLU A 150 -10.14 3.09 -26.58
C GLU A 150 -9.52 2.63 -25.24
N GLY A 151 -8.29 3.07 -24.93
CA GLY A 151 -7.58 2.72 -23.69
C GLY A 151 -6.98 1.32 -23.68
N ARG A 152 -6.89 0.63 -24.83
CA ARG A 152 -6.23 -0.69 -24.92
C ARG A 152 -4.72 -0.55 -24.97
N GLY A 153 -4.03 -1.41 -24.21
CA GLY A 153 -2.56 -1.50 -24.22
C GLY A 153 -1.88 -0.37 -23.44
N LEU A 154 -2.49 0.08 -22.36
CA LEU A 154 -1.86 0.98 -21.38
C LEU A 154 -1.95 0.34 -19.99
N ALA A 155 -0.95 0.62 -19.16
CA ALA A 155 -0.98 0.32 -17.73
C ALA A 155 -0.57 1.56 -16.94
N LEU A 156 -1.13 1.70 -15.74
CA LEU A 156 -0.84 2.78 -14.82
C LEU A 156 -0.18 2.23 -13.56
N GLY A 157 1.02 2.73 -13.26
CA GLY A 157 1.68 2.56 -11.97
C GLY A 157 1.38 3.74 -11.04
N HIS A 158 1.07 3.46 -9.77
CA HIS A 158 0.99 4.44 -8.69
C HIS A 158 2.03 4.05 -7.63
N LEU A 159 3.02 4.90 -7.41
CA LEU A 159 4.12 4.65 -6.48
C LEU A 159 4.05 5.62 -5.30
N ASP A 160 4.31 5.12 -4.10
CA ASP A 160 4.42 5.89 -2.87
C ASP A 160 5.72 5.54 -2.13
N LEU A 161 6.39 6.53 -1.54
CA LEU A 161 7.60 6.35 -0.75
C LEU A 161 7.24 6.11 0.73
N ASP A 162 7.56 4.92 1.24
CA ASP A 162 7.15 4.53 2.57
C ASP A 162 7.88 5.35 3.65
N ASN A 163 7.13 5.86 4.63
CA ASN A 163 7.66 6.67 5.74
C ASN A 163 8.45 7.93 5.31
N PHE A 164 8.22 8.48 4.12
CA PHE A 164 8.91 9.69 3.64
C PHE A 164 8.78 10.88 4.60
N ARG A 165 7.63 11.03 5.28
CA ARG A 165 7.45 12.05 6.32
C ARG A 165 8.49 11.95 7.44
N HIS A 166 8.79 10.72 7.91
CA HIS A 166 9.78 10.51 8.96
C HIS A 166 11.18 10.85 8.46
N ALA A 167 11.52 10.51 7.21
CA ALA A 167 12.78 10.93 6.59
C ALA A 167 12.90 12.48 6.53
N ASN A 168 11.81 13.17 6.17
CA ASN A 168 11.74 14.63 6.18
C ASN A 168 11.89 15.23 7.59
N ASP A 169 11.25 14.65 8.59
CA ASP A 169 11.31 15.12 9.98
C ASP A 169 12.72 14.92 10.57
N ALA A 170 13.42 13.85 10.16
CA ALA A 170 14.77 13.53 10.63
C ALA A 170 15.88 14.35 9.93
N LEU A 171 15.78 14.54 8.60
CA LEU A 171 16.84 15.14 7.78
C LEU A 171 16.55 16.60 7.35
N GLY A 172 15.31 17.06 7.54
CA GLY A 172 14.85 18.38 7.12
C GLY A 172 14.37 18.43 5.66
N HIS A 173 13.55 19.44 5.35
CA HIS A 173 12.88 19.56 4.05
C HIS A 173 13.82 19.62 2.83
N GLN A 174 14.99 20.27 2.95
CA GLN A 174 15.94 20.35 1.83
C GLN A 174 16.57 19.00 1.48
N ALA A 175 16.78 18.13 2.48
CA ALA A 175 17.25 16.77 2.27
C ALA A 175 16.15 15.92 1.62
N GLY A 176 14.90 16.11 2.02
CA GLY A 176 13.71 15.57 1.37
C GLY A 176 13.61 15.90 -0.12
N ASP A 177 13.81 17.17 -0.48
CA ASP A 177 13.76 17.62 -1.87
C ASP A 177 14.86 16.94 -2.71
N ARG A 178 16.07 16.80 -2.16
CA ARG A 178 17.16 16.05 -2.82
C ARG A 178 16.82 14.57 -2.99
N LEU A 179 16.20 13.95 -1.98
CA LEU A 179 15.74 12.56 -2.06
C LEU A 179 14.72 12.39 -3.20
N ILE A 180 13.74 13.29 -3.30
CA ILE A 180 12.74 13.28 -4.37
C ILE A 180 13.39 13.42 -5.76
N LEU A 181 14.38 14.30 -5.90
CA LEU A 181 15.12 14.43 -7.17
C LEU A 181 15.85 13.13 -7.56
N GLN A 182 16.44 12.42 -6.59
CA GLN A 182 17.07 11.11 -6.84
C GLN A 182 16.04 10.05 -7.22
N VAL A 183 14.90 10.00 -6.53
CA VAL A 183 13.78 9.11 -6.87
C VAL A 183 13.32 9.34 -8.30
N VAL A 184 13.08 10.58 -8.70
CA VAL A 184 12.68 10.92 -10.08
C VAL A 184 13.76 10.49 -11.08
N SER A 185 15.04 10.69 -10.76
CA SER A 185 16.14 10.25 -11.64
C SER A 185 16.16 8.73 -11.82
N ARG A 186 15.92 7.95 -10.75
CA ARG A 186 15.86 6.48 -10.81
C ARG A 186 14.64 5.99 -11.58
N LEU A 187 13.48 6.61 -11.38
CA LEU A 187 12.28 6.27 -12.13
C LEU A 187 12.47 6.55 -13.62
N LYS A 188 13.01 7.73 -13.98
CA LYS A 188 13.29 8.08 -15.38
C LYS A 188 14.27 7.13 -16.06
N SER A 189 15.23 6.55 -15.34
CA SER A 189 16.19 5.61 -15.94
C SER A 189 15.59 4.23 -16.25
N GLN A 190 14.44 3.90 -15.66
CA GLN A 190 13.71 2.67 -16.00
C GLN A 190 12.72 2.85 -17.15
N LEU A 191 12.27 4.07 -17.42
CA LEU A 191 11.25 4.36 -18.43
C LEU A 191 11.81 4.35 -19.86
N GLU A 192 11.00 3.90 -20.83
CA GLU A 192 11.36 3.91 -22.24
C GLU A 192 10.65 5.04 -23.01
N ALA A 193 11.00 5.21 -24.29
CA ALA A 193 10.36 6.16 -25.18
C ALA A 193 8.86 5.88 -25.32
N GLY A 194 8.02 6.80 -24.84
CA GLY A 194 6.56 6.71 -24.88
C GLY A 194 5.90 6.54 -23.51
N ASP A 195 6.66 6.18 -22.47
CA ASP A 195 6.18 6.17 -21.10
C ASP A 195 6.18 7.59 -20.50
N GLN A 196 5.36 7.82 -19.49
CA GLN A 196 5.22 9.13 -18.85
C GLN A 196 5.35 9.00 -17.33
N LEU A 197 5.97 10.00 -16.71
CA LEU A 197 6.16 10.09 -15.27
C LEU A 197 5.53 11.39 -14.75
N ALA A 198 4.82 11.29 -13.63
CA ALA A 198 4.26 12.43 -12.94
C ALA A 198 4.42 12.34 -11.43
N ARG A 199 4.40 13.50 -10.77
CA ARG A 199 4.31 13.63 -9.33
C ARG A 199 2.89 14.05 -8.96
N LEU A 200 2.19 13.19 -8.23
CA LEU A 200 0.81 13.42 -7.81
C LEU A 200 0.72 14.19 -6.49
N GLY A 201 1.73 14.03 -5.63
CA GLY A 201 1.76 14.55 -4.26
C GLY A 201 3.18 14.61 -3.71
N SER A 202 3.33 14.74 -2.39
CA SER A 202 4.65 14.94 -1.76
C SER A 202 5.62 13.79 -2.07
N ASP A 203 5.13 12.58 -1.98
CA ASP A 203 5.81 11.28 -2.02
C ASP A 203 5.15 10.31 -3.00
N GLU A 204 4.09 10.76 -3.69
CA GLU A 204 3.31 9.97 -4.64
C GLU A 204 3.69 10.29 -6.10
N PHE A 205 3.92 9.23 -6.88
CA PHE A 205 4.26 9.29 -8.30
C PHE A 205 3.31 8.44 -9.14
N ALA A 206 3.07 8.85 -10.38
CA ALA A 206 2.33 8.08 -11.37
C ALA A 206 3.19 7.76 -12.58
N LEU A 207 3.09 6.53 -13.07
CA LEU A 207 3.78 6.05 -14.26
C LEU A 207 2.75 5.56 -15.28
N LEU A 208 2.75 6.13 -16.48
CA LEU A 208 1.94 5.60 -17.58
C LEU A 208 2.83 4.77 -18.49
N ILE A 209 2.51 3.48 -18.62
CA ILE A 209 3.31 2.47 -19.31
C ILE A 209 2.57 2.02 -20.56
N ASP A 210 3.24 2.07 -21.71
CA ASP A 210 2.69 1.57 -22.98
C ASP A 210 2.82 0.05 -23.12
N THR A 211 1.73 -0.69 -22.96
CA THR A 211 1.72 -2.16 -23.03
C THR A 211 1.19 -2.69 -24.37
N ARG A 212 1.06 -1.85 -25.41
CA ARG A 212 0.48 -2.24 -26.71
C ARG A 212 1.21 -3.40 -27.39
N ARG A 213 2.53 -3.46 -27.24
CA ARG A 213 3.38 -4.52 -27.85
C ARG A 213 3.47 -5.77 -26.99
N ALA A 214 3.44 -5.62 -25.66
CA ALA A 214 3.63 -6.70 -24.71
C ALA A 214 2.84 -6.40 -23.42
N PRO A 215 1.76 -7.14 -23.13
CA PRO A 215 0.97 -6.95 -21.92
C PRO A 215 1.79 -7.09 -20.63
N GLN A 216 2.76 -8.03 -20.62
CA GLN A 216 3.63 -8.34 -19.47
C GLN A 216 4.68 -7.25 -19.17
N ARG A 217 4.79 -6.22 -20.02
CA ARG A 217 5.78 -5.16 -19.86
C ARG A 217 5.58 -4.37 -18.57
N ALA A 218 4.33 -4.21 -18.12
CA ALA A 218 4.04 -3.47 -16.90
C ALA A 218 4.59 -4.20 -15.66
N GLU A 219 4.48 -5.52 -15.63
CA GLU A 219 4.99 -6.38 -14.55
C GLU A 219 6.52 -6.37 -14.49
N TRP A 220 7.19 -6.55 -15.64
CA TRP A 220 8.66 -6.47 -15.70
C TRP A 220 9.18 -5.09 -15.33
N MET A 221 8.48 -4.03 -15.74
CA MET A 221 8.83 -2.67 -15.36
C MET A 221 8.65 -2.45 -13.84
N ALA A 222 7.60 -3.01 -13.25
CA ALA A 222 7.35 -2.91 -11.82
C ALA A 222 8.45 -3.58 -11.00
N GLU A 223 8.86 -4.80 -11.37
CA GLU A 223 9.99 -5.51 -10.77
C GLU A 223 11.27 -4.66 -10.80
N ARG A 224 11.64 -4.16 -12.00
CA ARG A 224 12.83 -3.32 -12.17
C ARG A 224 12.79 -2.02 -11.38
N ILE A 225 11.62 -1.37 -11.31
CA ILE A 225 11.45 -0.16 -10.50
C ILE A 225 11.64 -0.50 -9.03
N THR A 226 11.03 -1.56 -8.52
CA THR A 226 11.17 -1.94 -7.11
C THR A 226 12.61 -2.28 -6.74
N GLU A 227 13.35 -2.97 -7.62
CA GLU A 227 14.77 -3.27 -7.43
C GLU A 227 15.63 -1.99 -7.41
N ALA A 228 15.44 -1.09 -8.39
CA ALA A 228 16.20 0.16 -8.46
C ALA A 228 15.92 1.09 -7.26
N MET A 229 14.69 1.04 -6.74
CA MET A 229 14.28 1.84 -5.59
C MET A 229 14.79 1.27 -4.26
N ALA A 230 15.10 -0.03 -4.20
CA ALA A 230 15.66 -0.67 -3.00
C ALA A 230 17.13 -0.27 -2.72
N GLU A 231 17.82 0.32 -3.70
CA GLU A 231 19.20 0.79 -3.50
C GLU A 231 19.27 1.96 -2.50
N PRO A 232 20.30 2.05 -1.64
CA PRO A 232 20.44 3.16 -0.70
C PRO A 232 20.52 4.51 -1.39
N TYR A 233 19.89 5.53 -0.80
CA TYR A 233 19.94 6.92 -1.23
C TYR A 233 21.03 7.67 -0.47
N TRP A 234 21.78 8.51 -1.16
CA TRP A 234 22.87 9.27 -0.56
C TRP A 234 22.48 10.73 -0.45
N VAL A 235 22.24 11.22 0.77
CA VAL A 235 21.86 12.62 1.02
C VAL A 235 22.84 13.19 2.04
N ASP A 236 23.54 14.27 1.65
CA ASP A 236 24.54 14.96 2.48
C ASP A 236 25.65 14.08 3.06
N GLY A 237 25.97 12.96 2.38
CA GLY A 237 27.01 12.02 2.79
C GLY A 237 26.52 10.87 3.69
N GLU A 238 25.24 10.85 4.06
CA GLU A 238 24.61 9.74 4.78
C GLU A 238 23.83 8.82 3.83
N SER A 239 23.82 7.52 4.16
CA SER A 239 23.10 6.49 3.41
C SER A 239 21.74 6.24 4.06
N LEU A 240 20.66 6.43 3.30
CA LEU A 240 19.28 6.23 3.72
C LEU A 240 18.63 5.12 2.92
N LEU A 241 17.99 4.18 3.60
CA LEU A 241 17.10 3.19 2.99
C LEU A 241 15.67 3.65 3.17
N ILE A 242 14.95 3.85 2.06
CA ILE A 242 13.52 4.16 2.04
C ILE A 242 12.81 3.11 1.18
N GLY A 243 11.71 2.57 1.70
CA GLY A 243 10.87 1.64 0.97
C GLY A 243 10.03 2.34 -0.10
N CYS A 244 9.52 1.57 -1.05
CA CYS A 244 8.51 2.07 -1.97
C CYS A 244 7.41 1.03 -2.21
N SER A 245 6.18 1.50 -2.28
CA SER A 245 5.01 0.70 -2.57
C SER A 245 4.47 1.06 -3.95
N LEU A 246 4.47 0.11 -4.89
CA LEU A 246 4.01 0.32 -6.27
C LEU A 246 2.73 -0.47 -6.58
N GLY A 247 1.68 0.22 -7.02
CA GLY A 247 0.45 -0.40 -7.51
C GLY A 247 0.32 -0.30 -9.01
N VAL A 248 0.09 -1.40 -9.71
CA VAL A 248 -0.04 -1.41 -11.18
C VAL A 248 -1.47 -1.80 -11.58
N ALA A 249 -2.12 -1.02 -12.43
CA ALA A 249 -3.42 -1.35 -12.99
C ALA A 249 -3.43 -1.28 -14.51
N HIS A 250 -3.95 -2.32 -15.16
CA HIS A 250 -4.12 -2.36 -16.61
C HIS A 250 -5.36 -1.57 -17.03
N ALA A 251 -5.21 -0.70 -18.03
CA ALA A 251 -6.31 0.02 -18.64
C ALA A 251 -7.25 -0.96 -19.35
N ARG A 252 -8.55 -0.71 -19.23
CA ARG A 252 -9.60 -1.51 -19.85
C ARG A 252 -10.26 -0.71 -20.96
N ALA A 253 -10.75 -1.43 -21.96
CA ALA A 253 -11.50 -0.82 -23.05
C ALA A 253 -12.65 0.04 -22.50
N ARG A 254 -12.69 1.32 -22.90
CA ARG A 254 -13.72 2.30 -22.49
C ARG A 254 -13.75 2.65 -21.00
N ALA A 255 -12.71 2.32 -20.22
CA ALA A 255 -12.56 2.82 -18.86
C ALA A 255 -12.01 4.25 -18.86
N GLY A 256 -12.56 5.12 -18.00
CA GLY A 256 -12.07 6.49 -17.83
C GLY A 256 -10.78 6.56 -17.01
N ALA A 257 -10.20 7.77 -16.94
CA ALA A 257 -8.99 8.04 -16.17
C ALA A 257 -9.18 7.80 -14.66
N ASP A 258 -10.30 8.25 -14.07
CA ASP A 258 -10.53 8.14 -12.63
C ASP A 258 -10.61 6.69 -12.12
N PRO A 259 -11.36 5.76 -12.76
CA PRO A 259 -11.33 4.35 -12.38
C PRO A 259 -9.93 3.73 -12.46
N LEU A 260 -9.14 4.08 -13.48
CA LEU A 260 -7.78 3.53 -13.64
C LEU A 260 -6.84 4.03 -12.54
N MET A 261 -6.87 5.34 -12.26
CA MET A 261 -6.14 5.97 -11.14
C MET A 261 -6.50 5.33 -9.80
N TRP A 262 -7.80 5.13 -9.57
CA TRP A 262 -8.31 4.48 -8.38
C TRP A 262 -7.83 3.03 -8.25
N HIS A 263 -7.86 2.26 -9.33
CA HIS A 263 -7.38 0.88 -9.34
C HIS A 263 -5.89 0.77 -9.03
N ALA A 264 -5.05 1.62 -9.65
CA ALA A 264 -3.62 1.66 -9.35
C ALA A 264 -3.35 2.05 -7.90
N HIS A 265 -4.09 3.03 -7.36
CA HIS A 265 -3.99 3.44 -5.97
C HIS A 265 -4.32 2.30 -4.99
N ILE A 266 -5.39 1.53 -5.23
CA ILE A 266 -5.70 0.41 -4.32
C ILE A 266 -4.63 -0.68 -4.38
N ALA A 267 -4.10 -0.99 -5.56
CA ALA A 267 -2.99 -1.93 -5.67
C ALA A 267 -1.75 -1.44 -4.90
N MET A 268 -1.48 -0.13 -4.91
CA MET A 268 -0.38 0.46 -4.13
C MET A 268 -0.61 0.31 -2.63
N GLN A 269 -1.84 0.53 -2.15
CA GLN A 269 -2.19 0.32 -0.75
C GLN A 269 -2.01 -1.15 -0.31
N GLN A 270 -2.23 -2.10 -1.23
CA GLN A 270 -1.94 -3.51 -0.95
C GLN A 270 -0.43 -3.75 -0.84
N ALA A 271 0.37 -3.13 -1.71
CA ALA A 271 1.83 -3.19 -1.60
C ALA A 271 2.34 -2.63 -0.26
N LYS A 272 1.71 -1.57 0.28
CA LYS A 272 2.05 -1.00 1.60
C LYS A 272 1.92 -1.96 2.79
N SER A 273 1.16 -3.05 2.65
CA SER A 273 1.03 -4.05 3.71
C SER A 273 2.30 -4.92 3.86
N THR A 274 3.16 -4.94 2.85
CA THR A 274 4.42 -5.65 2.83
C THR A 274 5.56 -4.64 3.08
N GLN A 275 6.48 -4.98 3.96
CA GLN A 275 7.60 -4.10 4.31
C GLN A 275 8.71 -4.15 3.24
N GLY A 276 9.21 -2.99 2.81
CA GLY A 276 10.30 -2.88 1.83
C GLY A 276 9.82 -2.36 0.48
N CYS A 277 10.64 -2.53 -0.57
CA CYS A 277 10.25 -2.17 -1.93
C CYS A 277 9.47 -3.32 -2.57
N THR A 278 8.19 -3.11 -2.85
CA THR A 278 7.33 -4.15 -3.42
C THR A 278 6.28 -3.57 -4.36
N PHE A 279 5.68 -4.43 -5.18
CA PHE A 279 4.61 -4.04 -6.07
C PHE A 279 3.44 -5.02 -6.02
N HIS A 280 2.25 -4.51 -6.33
CA HIS A 280 1.04 -5.30 -6.48
C HIS A 280 0.33 -4.95 -7.78
N ILE A 281 -0.20 -5.97 -8.45
CA ILE A 281 -1.00 -5.80 -9.67
C ILE A 281 -2.47 -5.81 -9.26
N PHE A 282 -3.19 -4.78 -9.67
CA PHE A 282 -4.63 -4.66 -9.48
C PHE A 282 -5.35 -5.83 -10.15
N ASN A 283 -6.05 -6.60 -9.33
CA ASN A 283 -6.96 -7.65 -9.78
C ASN A 283 -8.35 -7.44 -9.15
N GLU A 284 -9.39 -7.29 -9.97
CA GLU A 284 -10.77 -7.06 -9.48
C GLU A 284 -11.30 -8.17 -8.56
N ARG A 285 -10.78 -9.40 -8.67
CA ARG A 285 -11.15 -10.48 -7.73
C ARG A 285 -10.59 -10.22 -6.33
N ILE A 286 -9.40 -9.63 -6.24
CA ILE A 286 -8.74 -9.25 -4.99
C ILE A 286 -9.35 -7.95 -4.46
N ASN A 287 -9.83 -7.05 -5.32
CA ASN A 287 -10.28 -5.72 -4.91
C ASN A 287 -11.72 -5.60 -4.38
N ARG A 288 -12.58 -6.59 -4.64
CA ARG A 288 -13.82 -6.74 -3.85
C ARG A 288 -13.51 -6.94 -2.35
N ASN A 289 -12.33 -7.46 -2.02
CA ASN A 289 -11.92 -7.65 -0.64
C ASN A 289 -11.53 -6.32 0.05
N ALA A 290 -11.02 -5.31 -0.66
CA ALA A 290 -10.62 -4.04 -0.05
C ALA A 290 -11.81 -3.18 0.41
N ARG A 291 -12.86 -3.06 -0.41
CA ARG A 291 -14.14 -2.47 0.05
C ARG A 291 -14.77 -3.31 1.16
N SER A 292 -14.71 -4.63 1.02
CA SER A 292 -15.13 -5.55 2.07
C SER A 292 -14.35 -5.39 3.38
N LEU A 293 -13.09 -4.96 3.40
CA LEU A 293 -12.31 -4.85 4.64
C LEU A 293 -12.72 -3.65 5.48
N ALA A 294 -13.01 -2.50 4.86
CA ALA A 294 -13.53 -1.33 5.57
C ALA A 294 -14.96 -1.57 6.10
N ASP A 295 -15.80 -2.23 5.31
CA ASP A 295 -17.14 -2.66 5.74
C ASP A 295 -17.03 -3.67 6.89
N LEU A 296 -16.16 -4.68 6.75
CA LEU A 296 -15.91 -5.70 7.78
C LEU A 296 -15.32 -5.10 9.07
N GLU A 297 -14.52 -4.03 8.99
CA GLU A 297 -14.00 -3.33 10.17
C GLU A 297 -15.15 -2.65 10.94
N SER A 298 -16.01 -1.94 10.22
CA SER A 298 -17.19 -1.28 10.78
C SER A 298 -18.15 -2.30 11.40
N GLU A 299 -18.34 -3.43 10.73
CA GLU A 299 -19.14 -4.56 11.21
C GLU A 299 -18.51 -5.21 12.44
N LEU A 300 -17.20 -5.45 12.48
CA LEU A 300 -16.52 -6.03 13.63
C LEU A 300 -16.61 -5.11 14.86
N ARG A 301 -16.43 -3.80 14.63
CA ARG A 301 -16.63 -2.77 15.66
C ARG A 301 -18.06 -2.79 16.21
N ARG A 302 -19.06 -3.13 15.39
CA ARG A 302 -20.45 -3.29 15.81
C ARG A 302 -20.68 -4.62 16.53
N ALA A 303 -20.09 -5.70 16.04
CA ALA A 303 -20.16 -7.05 16.61
C ALA A 303 -19.66 -7.10 18.05
N LEU A 304 -18.56 -6.40 18.34
CA LEU A 304 -18.02 -6.22 19.70
C LEU A 304 -19.02 -5.61 20.69
N ARG A 305 -20.05 -4.90 20.19
CA ARG A 305 -21.12 -4.29 21.00
C ARG A 305 -22.43 -5.07 20.97
N ARG A 306 -22.58 -6.11 20.13
CA ARG A 306 -23.88 -6.71 19.77
C ARG A 306 -24.03 -8.21 20.07
N ASP A 307 -23.23 -8.79 20.96
CA ASP A 307 -23.28 -10.24 21.26
C ASP A 307 -23.21 -11.13 19.98
N GLU A 308 -22.56 -10.64 18.93
CA GLU A 308 -22.36 -11.36 17.66
C GLU A 308 -21.08 -12.22 17.68
N LEU A 309 -20.26 -12.07 18.72
CA LEU A 309 -19.05 -12.85 18.95
C LEU A 309 -19.34 -13.98 19.93
N GLU A 310 -18.73 -15.14 19.71
CA GLU A 310 -18.79 -16.29 20.60
C GLU A 310 -17.44 -16.98 20.72
N LEU A 311 -17.24 -17.75 21.78
CA LEU A 311 -16.05 -18.59 21.96
C LEU A 311 -16.39 -20.04 21.68
N HIS A 312 -15.54 -20.67 20.88
CA HIS A 312 -15.49 -22.12 20.74
C HIS A 312 -14.23 -22.60 21.47
N TYR A 313 -14.29 -23.79 22.03
CA TYR A 313 -13.26 -24.33 22.90
C TYR A 313 -12.73 -25.61 22.30
N GLN A 314 -11.41 -25.69 22.14
CA GLN A 314 -10.75 -26.90 21.67
C GLN A 314 -10.06 -27.62 22.85
N PRO A 315 -10.45 -28.87 23.17
CA PRO A 315 -9.81 -29.66 24.20
C PRO A 315 -8.36 -30.03 23.89
N ARG A 316 -7.50 -29.97 24.92
CA ARG A 316 -6.13 -30.49 24.93
C ARG A 316 -6.06 -31.76 25.76
N LEU A 317 -5.55 -32.83 25.15
CA LEU A 317 -5.42 -34.16 25.74
C LEU A 317 -4.02 -34.33 26.33
N ASP A 318 -3.94 -34.80 27.55
CA ASP A 318 -2.71 -35.32 28.15
C ASP A 318 -2.39 -36.70 27.56
N LEU A 319 -1.16 -36.87 27.09
CA LEU A 319 -0.75 -38.09 26.40
C LEU A 319 -0.40 -39.25 27.33
N ASP A 320 -0.10 -38.98 28.60
CA ASP A 320 0.24 -39.98 29.62
C ASP A 320 -1.03 -40.64 30.18
N ASP A 321 -2.00 -39.84 30.60
CA ASP A 321 -3.19 -40.36 31.30
C ASP A 321 -4.48 -40.34 30.45
N GLY A 322 -4.44 -39.68 29.28
CA GLY A 322 -5.55 -39.62 28.34
C GLY A 322 -6.70 -38.70 28.78
N HIS A 323 -6.51 -37.85 29.80
CA HIS A 323 -7.53 -36.90 30.24
C HIS A 323 -7.41 -35.55 29.53
N ILE A 324 -8.50 -34.78 29.56
CA ILE A 324 -8.45 -33.39 29.09
C ILE A 324 -7.88 -32.52 30.21
N VAL A 325 -6.79 -31.81 29.94
CA VAL A 325 -6.08 -30.94 30.90
C VAL A 325 -6.23 -29.46 30.61
N GLY A 326 -6.60 -29.11 29.37
CA GLY A 326 -6.78 -27.72 28.98
C GLY A 326 -7.76 -27.54 27.83
N LEU A 327 -8.08 -26.27 27.58
CA LEU A 327 -9.01 -25.78 26.58
C LEU A 327 -8.38 -24.56 25.91
N GLU A 328 -8.34 -24.53 24.59
CA GLU A 328 -8.01 -23.31 23.85
C GLU A 328 -9.30 -22.55 23.50
N ALA A 329 -9.37 -21.28 23.93
CA ALA A 329 -10.48 -20.39 23.64
C ALA A 329 -10.29 -19.72 22.27
N LEU A 330 -11.08 -20.17 21.31
CA LEU A 330 -11.02 -19.75 19.92
C LEU A 330 -12.23 -18.86 19.59
N VAL A 331 -11.96 -17.59 19.32
CA VAL A 331 -13.02 -16.63 18.95
C VAL A 331 -13.66 -16.98 17.61
N ARG A 332 -14.98 -16.82 17.54
CA ARG A 332 -15.79 -16.96 16.33
C ARG A 332 -16.71 -15.76 16.20
N TRP A 333 -16.98 -15.36 14.97
CA TRP A 333 -17.90 -14.25 14.70
C TRP A 333 -19.11 -14.74 13.92
N ARG A 334 -20.29 -14.65 14.55
CA ARG A 334 -21.57 -14.96 13.93
C ARG A 334 -22.03 -13.80 13.05
N HIS A 335 -21.51 -13.75 11.83
CA HIS A 335 -21.84 -12.71 10.86
C HIS A 335 -23.22 -12.93 10.24
N GLY A 336 -24.04 -11.88 10.19
CA GLY A 336 -25.43 -11.96 9.70
C GLY A 336 -25.56 -12.46 8.26
N GLU A 337 -24.61 -12.12 7.39
CA GLU A 337 -24.63 -12.52 5.97
C GLU A 337 -23.67 -13.67 5.64
N ARG A 338 -22.56 -13.80 6.40
CA ARG A 338 -21.46 -14.73 6.07
C ARG A 338 -21.46 -15.99 6.93
N GLY A 339 -22.40 -16.10 7.87
CA GLY A 339 -22.45 -17.20 8.82
C GLY A 339 -21.34 -17.09 9.86
N LEU A 340 -20.86 -18.24 10.32
CA LEU A 340 -19.85 -18.30 11.38
C LEU A 340 -18.44 -18.15 10.80
N LEU A 341 -17.82 -17.00 11.06
CA LEU A 341 -16.48 -16.69 10.58
C LEU A 341 -15.40 -17.18 11.56
N PRO A 342 -14.34 -17.85 11.06
CA PRO A 342 -13.18 -18.23 11.86
C PRO A 342 -12.22 -17.03 12.07
N PRO A 343 -11.31 -17.10 13.05
CA PRO A 343 -10.41 -15.99 13.41
C PRO A 343 -9.50 -15.59 12.26
N SER A 344 -9.08 -16.53 11.40
CA SER A 344 -8.26 -16.25 10.22
C SER A 344 -8.88 -15.24 9.24
N GLU A 345 -10.21 -15.07 9.26
CA GLU A 345 -10.90 -14.12 8.37
C GLU A 345 -10.99 -12.70 8.91
N PHE A 346 -10.90 -12.48 10.23
CA PHE A 346 -11.13 -11.15 10.83
C PHE A 346 -10.07 -10.70 11.84
N VAL A 347 -9.28 -11.60 12.43
CA VAL A 347 -8.20 -11.24 13.35
C VAL A 347 -7.11 -10.42 12.66
N PRO A 348 -6.63 -10.74 11.44
CA PRO A 348 -5.66 -9.87 10.75
C PRO A 348 -6.15 -8.43 10.55
N LEU A 349 -7.45 -8.26 10.27
CA LEU A 349 -8.09 -6.95 10.17
C LEU A 349 -8.16 -6.24 11.53
N ALA A 350 -8.51 -6.97 12.59
CA ALA A 350 -8.53 -6.44 13.95
C ALA A 350 -7.13 -5.97 14.38
N GLU A 351 -6.09 -6.70 14.00
CA GLU A 351 -4.72 -6.30 14.26
C GLU A 351 -4.37 -5.03 13.51
N GLN A 352 -4.63 -4.94 12.20
CA GLN A 352 -4.31 -3.75 11.40
C GLN A 352 -5.04 -2.50 11.93
N SER A 353 -6.34 -2.59 12.17
CA SER A 353 -7.22 -1.50 12.64
C SER A 353 -7.05 -1.13 14.12
N GLY A 354 -6.36 -1.97 14.91
CA GLY A 354 -6.23 -1.79 16.36
C GLY A 354 -7.45 -2.29 17.17
N LEU A 355 -8.48 -2.83 16.52
CA LEU A 355 -9.60 -3.50 17.19
C LEU A 355 -9.19 -4.80 17.91
N ILE A 356 -7.97 -5.30 17.71
CA ILE A 356 -7.45 -6.47 18.43
C ILE A 356 -7.41 -6.25 19.95
N VAL A 357 -7.18 -5.02 20.42
CA VAL A 357 -7.16 -4.71 21.85
C VAL A 357 -8.54 -4.87 22.49
N PRO A 358 -9.62 -4.19 22.02
CA PRO A 358 -10.95 -4.41 22.57
C PRO A 358 -11.48 -5.83 22.32
N LEU A 359 -11.13 -6.46 21.21
CA LEU A 359 -11.46 -7.87 20.94
C LEU A 359 -10.82 -8.80 21.96
N GLY A 360 -9.53 -8.64 22.24
CA GLY A 360 -8.83 -9.46 23.21
C GLY A 360 -9.39 -9.32 24.62
N TYR A 361 -9.73 -8.10 25.08
CA TYR A 361 -10.41 -7.93 26.36
C TYR A 361 -11.79 -8.59 26.40
N TRP A 362 -12.54 -8.53 25.31
CA TRP A 362 -13.82 -9.23 25.19
C TRP A 362 -13.64 -10.75 25.31
N VAL A 363 -12.67 -11.32 24.58
CA VAL A 363 -12.33 -12.76 24.63
C VAL A 363 -11.95 -13.17 26.05
N ILE A 364 -11.04 -12.43 26.71
CA ILE A 364 -10.59 -12.75 28.06
C ILE A 364 -11.74 -12.68 29.06
N SER A 365 -12.57 -11.63 29.00
CA SER A 365 -13.73 -11.51 29.88
C SER A 365 -14.73 -12.64 29.67
N ARG A 366 -14.91 -13.11 28.43
CA ARG A 366 -15.81 -14.22 28.11
C ARG A 366 -15.22 -15.56 28.57
N ALA A 367 -13.95 -15.81 28.32
CA ALA A 367 -13.24 -17.02 28.76
C ALA A 367 -13.28 -17.15 30.29
N LEU A 368 -13.01 -16.08 31.04
CA LEU A 368 -13.09 -16.08 32.51
C LEU A 368 -14.51 -16.38 33.02
N ARG A 369 -15.53 -15.87 32.33
CA ARG A 369 -16.94 -16.19 32.66
C ARG A 369 -17.23 -17.66 32.40
N ASP A 370 -16.82 -18.18 31.25
CA ASP A 370 -17.07 -19.57 30.90
C ASP A 370 -16.27 -20.52 31.82
N MET A 371 -15.07 -20.15 32.28
CA MET A 371 -14.34 -20.87 33.35
C MET A 371 -15.11 -20.91 34.67
N GLN A 372 -15.71 -19.78 35.08
CA GLN A 372 -16.57 -19.73 36.26
C GLN A 372 -17.76 -20.68 36.11
N ASP A 373 -18.44 -20.63 34.96
CA ASP A 373 -19.60 -21.49 34.66
C ASP A 373 -19.23 -22.99 34.68
N LEU A 374 -18.06 -23.37 34.16
CA LEU A 374 -17.56 -24.75 34.21
C LEU A 374 -17.31 -25.20 35.66
N ARG A 375 -16.70 -24.34 36.48
CA ARG A 375 -16.45 -24.63 37.91
C ARG A 375 -17.77 -24.77 38.69
N GLU A 376 -18.74 -23.90 38.46
CA GLU A 376 -20.05 -23.95 39.12
C GLU A 376 -20.85 -25.22 38.77
N ARG A 377 -20.59 -25.81 37.59
CA ARG A 377 -21.12 -27.12 37.19
C ARG A 377 -20.40 -28.31 37.81
N GLY A 378 -19.37 -28.08 38.63
CA GLY A 378 -18.60 -29.12 39.31
C GLY A 378 -17.61 -29.87 38.41
N LEU A 379 -17.24 -29.30 37.26
CA LEU A 379 -16.18 -29.85 36.42
C LEU A 379 -14.81 -29.61 37.08
N PRO A 380 -13.83 -30.51 36.86
CA PRO A 380 -12.47 -30.29 37.34
C PRO A 380 -11.90 -29.01 36.74
N PRO A 381 -10.96 -28.35 37.44
CA PRO A 381 -10.29 -27.19 36.89
C PRO A 381 -9.47 -27.59 35.67
N LEU A 382 -9.55 -26.78 34.62
CA LEU A 382 -8.85 -26.96 33.34
C LEU A 382 -8.08 -25.68 33.02
N HIS A 383 -6.93 -25.82 32.38
CA HIS A 383 -6.23 -24.67 31.82
C HIS A 383 -7.05 -24.06 30.68
N MET A 384 -7.28 -22.76 30.72
CA MET A 384 -7.96 -21.99 29.69
C MET A 384 -6.94 -21.13 28.97
N ALA A 385 -6.54 -21.54 27.78
CA ALA A 385 -5.60 -20.83 26.94
C ALA A 385 -6.33 -19.75 26.11
N VAL A 386 -5.80 -18.54 26.12
CA VAL A 386 -6.30 -17.40 25.38
C VAL A 386 -5.15 -16.74 24.61
N ASN A 387 -5.34 -16.60 23.30
CA ASN A 387 -4.40 -15.90 22.43
C ASN A 387 -4.27 -14.42 22.80
N LEU A 388 -3.03 -13.94 22.95
CA LEU A 388 -2.73 -12.56 23.34
C LEU A 388 -1.83 -11.87 22.30
N SER A 389 -2.36 -10.86 21.62
CA SER A 389 -1.61 -10.14 20.58
C SER A 389 -0.54 -9.21 21.16
N PHE A 390 0.55 -9.01 20.42
CA PHE A 390 1.62 -8.07 20.77
C PHE A 390 1.12 -6.64 21.03
N ARG A 391 0.07 -6.18 20.31
CA ARG A 391 -0.49 -4.84 20.54
C ARG A 391 -1.13 -4.69 21.92
N GLN A 392 -1.63 -5.77 22.52
CA GLN A 392 -2.18 -5.74 23.88
C GLN A 392 -1.07 -5.63 24.94
N PHE A 393 0.12 -6.16 24.69
CA PHE A 393 1.28 -5.96 25.58
C PHE A 393 1.74 -4.51 25.68
N GLN A 394 1.43 -3.70 24.67
CA GLN A 394 1.71 -2.26 24.67
C GLN A 394 0.65 -1.46 25.43
N ASP A 395 -0.49 -2.08 25.76
CA ASP A 395 -1.53 -1.41 26.53
C ASP A 395 -1.14 -1.33 28.01
N SER A 396 -0.90 -0.10 28.47
CA SER A 396 -0.63 0.22 29.88
C SER A 396 -1.71 -0.27 30.85
N GLN A 397 -2.94 -0.50 30.38
CA GLN A 397 -4.07 -0.94 31.21
C GLN A 397 -4.25 -2.46 31.28
N LEU A 398 -3.39 -3.25 30.60
CA LEU A 398 -3.55 -4.70 30.56
C LEU A 398 -3.53 -5.33 31.96
N LEU A 399 -2.51 -5.04 32.75
CA LEU A 399 -2.34 -5.60 34.08
C LEU A 399 -3.48 -5.23 35.03
N SER A 400 -3.87 -3.95 35.06
CA SER A 400 -4.96 -3.45 35.92
C SER A 400 -6.30 -4.06 35.53
N THR A 401 -6.57 -4.16 34.23
CA THR A 401 -7.82 -4.73 33.72
C THR A 401 -7.90 -6.23 33.99
N LEU A 402 -6.84 -6.98 33.75
CA LEU A 402 -6.80 -8.42 34.03
C LEU A 402 -6.96 -8.73 35.51
N SER A 403 -6.24 -8.01 36.37
CA SER A 403 -6.37 -8.16 37.82
C SER A 403 -7.81 -7.97 38.28
N ARG A 404 -8.49 -6.95 37.74
CA ARG A 404 -9.90 -6.67 38.04
C ARG A 404 -10.82 -7.78 37.53
N LEU A 405 -10.67 -8.22 36.28
CA LEU A 405 -11.52 -9.25 35.69
C LEU A 405 -11.39 -10.60 36.41
N ILE A 406 -10.17 -11.00 36.77
CA ILE A 406 -9.92 -12.23 37.53
C ILE A 406 -10.58 -12.15 38.91
N ALA A 407 -10.41 -11.03 39.61
CA ALA A 407 -11.00 -10.81 40.93
C ALA A 407 -12.54 -10.78 40.89
N GLU A 408 -13.13 -10.09 39.92
CA GLU A 408 -14.58 -9.99 39.73
C GLU A 408 -15.25 -11.36 39.48
N ARG A 409 -14.56 -12.27 38.78
CA ARG A 409 -15.07 -13.62 38.46
C ARG A 409 -14.69 -14.66 39.51
N GLY A 410 -13.78 -14.34 40.43
CA GLY A 410 -13.28 -15.25 41.45
C GLY A 410 -12.65 -16.52 40.87
N VAL A 411 -12.00 -16.41 39.71
CA VAL A 411 -11.29 -17.52 39.06
C VAL A 411 -9.85 -17.54 39.58
N GLU A 412 -9.29 -18.74 39.81
CA GLU A 412 -7.89 -18.86 40.20
C GLU A 412 -7.00 -18.64 38.96
N ALA A 413 -6.12 -17.64 39.03
CA ALA A 413 -5.31 -17.20 37.88
C ALA A 413 -4.41 -18.30 37.30
N GLN A 414 -4.01 -19.30 38.10
CA GLN A 414 -3.18 -20.44 37.66
C GLN A 414 -3.80 -21.28 36.55
N TRP A 415 -5.11 -21.21 36.40
CA TRP A 415 -5.84 -21.91 35.33
C TRP A 415 -5.99 -21.05 34.09
N LEU A 416 -5.62 -19.77 34.13
CA LEU A 416 -5.59 -18.91 32.93
C LEU A 416 -4.20 -18.99 32.30
N GLU A 417 -4.18 -19.30 31.01
CA GLU A 417 -2.97 -19.39 30.19
C GLU A 417 -3.06 -18.38 29.05
N PHE A 418 -1.99 -17.63 28.81
CA PHE A 418 -1.89 -16.73 27.65
C PHE A 418 -0.93 -17.31 26.62
N GLU A 419 -1.43 -17.45 25.40
CA GLU A 419 -0.66 -17.88 24.23
C GLU A 419 -0.08 -16.68 23.49
N LEU A 420 1.20 -16.74 23.16
CA LEU A 420 1.89 -15.73 22.37
C LEU A 420 2.65 -16.37 21.23
N THR A 421 2.59 -15.76 20.05
CA THR A 421 3.42 -16.20 18.94
C THR A 421 4.90 -15.86 19.18
N GLU A 422 5.78 -16.66 18.60
CA GLU A 422 7.23 -16.46 18.62
C GLU A 422 7.66 -15.03 18.21
N THR A 423 7.02 -14.51 17.15
CA THR A 423 7.32 -13.16 16.64
C THR A 423 6.86 -12.04 17.58
N ALA A 424 5.77 -12.24 18.32
CA ALA A 424 5.28 -11.28 19.30
C ALA A 424 6.26 -11.13 20.47
N VAL A 425 6.82 -12.24 20.94
CA VAL A 425 7.80 -12.28 22.03
C VAL A 425 9.13 -11.62 21.65
N MET A 426 9.59 -11.85 20.42
CA MET A 426 10.88 -11.31 19.93
C MET A 426 10.87 -9.79 19.70
N ARG A 427 9.70 -9.18 19.48
CA ARG A 427 9.58 -7.73 19.29
C ARG A 427 9.68 -7.00 20.64
N ARG A 428 10.79 -6.31 20.91
CA ARG A 428 11.03 -5.53 22.15
C ARG A 428 10.94 -6.40 23.42
N SER A 429 11.79 -7.43 23.48
CA SER A 429 11.84 -8.46 24.54
C SER A 429 11.75 -7.93 25.97
N ASP A 430 12.40 -6.80 26.30
CA ASP A 430 12.44 -6.29 27.67
C ASP A 430 11.06 -5.82 28.19
N LEU A 431 10.27 -5.15 27.35
CA LEU A 431 8.93 -4.68 27.73
C LEU A 431 7.98 -5.87 27.88
N VAL A 432 8.01 -6.80 26.93
CA VAL A 432 7.18 -8.00 26.97
C VAL A 432 7.49 -8.81 28.22
N LYS A 433 8.78 -9.02 28.52
CA LYS A 433 9.22 -9.72 29.72
C LYS A 433 8.73 -9.05 31.00
N GLN A 434 8.87 -7.73 31.15
CA GLN A 434 8.38 -7.03 32.34
C GLN A 434 6.87 -7.21 32.56
N THR A 435 6.09 -7.15 31.49
CA THR A 435 4.64 -7.38 31.55
C THR A 435 4.32 -8.83 31.87
N MET A 436 5.01 -9.80 31.26
CA MET A 436 4.86 -11.22 31.58
C MET A 436 5.22 -11.52 33.03
N ASP A 437 6.31 -10.96 33.57
CA ASP A 437 6.69 -11.12 34.98
C ASP A 437 5.63 -10.52 35.91
N ALA A 438 5.06 -9.37 35.55
CA ALA A 438 4.00 -8.73 36.33
C ALA A 438 2.71 -9.53 36.34
N LEU A 439 2.33 -10.10 35.19
CA LEU A 439 1.17 -10.98 35.05
C LEU A 439 1.42 -12.34 35.72
N GLY A 440 2.62 -12.90 35.60
CA GLY A 440 3.01 -14.15 36.26
C GLY A 440 2.92 -14.04 37.79
N ARG A 441 3.17 -12.86 38.38
CA ARG A 441 2.90 -12.60 39.81
C ARG A 441 1.43 -12.66 40.20
N LEU A 442 0.50 -12.48 39.26
CA LEU A 442 -0.93 -12.75 39.50
C LEU A 442 -1.22 -14.26 39.52
N GLY A 443 -0.32 -15.08 38.98
CA GLY A 443 -0.44 -16.52 38.89
C GLY A 443 -0.81 -17.04 37.49
N VAL A 444 -0.93 -16.18 36.47
CA VAL A 444 -1.24 -16.65 35.10
C VAL A 444 -0.06 -17.39 34.48
N ARG A 445 -0.36 -18.37 33.62
CA ARG A 445 0.64 -19.11 32.84
C ARG A 445 0.81 -18.51 31.46
N PHE A 446 1.97 -18.76 30.86
CA PHE A 446 2.26 -18.37 29.48
C PHE A 446 2.70 -19.58 28.67
N SER A 447 2.25 -19.63 27.43
CA SER A 447 2.66 -20.60 26.43
C SER A 447 3.12 -19.91 25.16
N LEU A 448 4.08 -20.54 24.48
CA LEU A 448 4.61 -20.07 23.21
C LEU A 448 3.93 -20.83 22.07
N ASP A 449 3.32 -20.07 21.16
CA ASP A 449 2.59 -20.58 20.00
C ASP A 449 3.41 -20.46 18.71
N ASP A 450 3.04 -21.26 17.70
CA ASP A 450 3.67 -21.33 16.37
C ASP A 450 5.19 -21.63 16.39
N PHE A 451 5.68 -22.39 17.37
CA PHE A 451 7.13 -22.60 17.52
C PHE A 451 7.76 -23.31 16.31
N GLY A 452 8.85 -22.73 15.81
CA GLY A 452 9.62 -23.27 14.68
C GLY A 452 9.33 -22.60 13.34
N THR A 453 8.35 -21.70 13.28
CA THR A 453 8.04 -20.90 12.09
C THR A 453 8.84 -19.58 12.01
N GLY A 454 9.50 -19.19 13.11
CA GLY A 454 10.33 -17.98 13.22
C GLY A 454 11.82 -18.24 13.49
N PHE A 455 12.61 -17.16 13.53
CA PHE A 455 14.04 -17.18 13.88
C PHE A 455 14.25 -16.85 15.36
N SER A 456 13.97 -17.79 16.26
CA SER A 456 14.24 -17.61 17.69
C SER A 456 15.73 -17.66 18.01
N SER A 457 16.21 -16.65 18.74
CA SER A 457 17.44 -16.77 19.52
C SER A 457 17.11 -17.52 20.81
N PHE A 458 17.46 -18.80 20.90
CA PHE A 458 17.21 -19.68 22.05
C PHE A 458 17.59 -19.10 23.43
N VAL A 459 18.58 -18.20 23.44
CA VAL A 459 19.00 -17.46 24.63
C VAL A 459 17.85 -16.65 25.23
N HIS A 460 16.95 -16.13 24.41
CA HIS A 460 15.83 -15.31 24.85
C HIS A 460 14.71 -16.16 25.46
N LEU A 461 14.43 -17.35 24.90
CA LEU A 461 13.39 -18.25 25.40
C LEU A 461 13.65 -18.69 26.85
N ASN A 462 14.90 -19.05 27.17
CA ASN A 462 15.29 -19.45 28.53
C ASN A 462 15.11 -18.33 29.59
N SER A 463 14.95 -17.07 29.15
CA SER A 463 14.85 -15.93 30.05
C SER A 463 13.40 -15.49 30.33
N LEU A 464 12.41 -16.12 29.69
CA LEU A 464 11.00 -15.75 29.76
C LEU A 464 10.23 -16.70 30.69
N PRO A 465 9.19 -16.21 31.38
CA PRO A 465 8.39 -17.02 32.29
C PRO A 465 7.34 -17.84 31.52
N ILE A 466 7.79 -18.68 30.59
CA ILE A 466 6.95 -19.57 29.78
C ILE A 466 6.93 -20.94 30.45
N ALA A 467 5.76 -21.59 30.48
CA ALA A 467 5.60 -22.94 31.03
C ALA A 467 5.46 -24.01 29.94
N LEU A 468 5.00 -23.62 28.75
CA LEU A 468 4.58 -24.56 27.72
C LEU A 468 4.95 -24.05 26.32
N LEU A 469 5.30 -24.99 25.44
CA LEU A 469 5.66 -24.73 24.05
C LEU A 469 4.73 -25.52 23.13
N LYS A 470 4.10 -24.85 22.17
CA LYS A 470 3.19 -25.44 21.20
C LYS A 470 3.92 -25.62 19.86
N ILE A 471 3.99 -26.86 19.38
CA ILE A 471 4.59 -27.21 18.09
C ILE A 471 3.52 -27.04 17.01
N ASP A 472 3.77 -26.17 16.04
CA ASP A 472 2.83 -25.85 14.96
C ASP A 472 2.43 -27.10 14.14
N LYS A 473 1.17 -27.10 13.72
CA LYS A 473 0.56 -28.18 12.92
C LYS A 473 1.30 -28.50 11.62
N SER A 474 2.02 -27.55 11.02
CA SER A 474 2.75 -27.79 9.76
C SER A 474 3.88 -28.80 9.94
N PHE A 475 4.49 -28.87 11.12
CA PHE A 475 5.50 -29.87 11.44
C PHE A 475 4.86 -31.23 11.78
N VAL A 476 3.79 -31.22 12.58
CA VAL A 476 3.08 -32.43 13.02
C VAL A 476 2.45 -33.17 11.83
N GLY A 477 1.77 -32.44 10.93
CA GLY A 477 1.16 -33.02 9.73
C GLY A 477 2.18 -33.64 8.78
N GLY A 478 3.43 -33.17 8.78
CA GLY A 478 4.49 -33.65 7.91
C GLY A 478 5.31 -34.83 8.45
N MET A 479 5.03 -35.34 9.66
CA MET A 479 5.83 -36.38 10.30
C MET A 479 5.71 -37.77 9.65
N GLU A 480 4.57 -38.07 9.03
CA GLU A 480 4.31 -39.38 8.41
C GLU A 480 5.06 -39.53 7.08
N GLU A 481 5.13 -38.46 6.29
CA GLU A 481 5.68 -38.49 4.94
C GLU A 481 7.19 -38.24 4.88
N ARG A 482 7.74 -37.47 5.83
CA ARG A 482 9.13 -37.00 5.79
C ARG A 482 9.88 -37.32 7.07
N GLU A 483 10.93 -38.14 6.95
CA GLU A 483 11.79 -38.50 8.08
C GLU A 483 12.48 -37.27 8.70
N GLU A 484 12.77 -36.24 7.90
CA GLU A 484 13.33 -34.97 8.34
C GLU A 484 12.41 -34.24 9.32
N ASN A 485 11.12 -34.12 8.99
CA ASN A 485 10.11 -33.50 9.86
C ASN A 485 9.95 -34.28 11.16
N ARG A 486 9.95 -35.62 11.07
CA ARG A 486 9.90 -36.49 12.24
C ARG A 486 11.07 -36.28 13.20
N LYS A 487 12.30 -36.18 12.66
CA LYS A 487 13.51 -35.87 13.45
C LYS A 487 13.45 -34.48 14.07
N LEU A 488 12.90 -33.52 13.34
CA LEU A 488 12.77 -32.13 13.77
C LEU A 488 11.77 -32.00 14.93
N VAL A 489 10.58 -32.61 14.83
CA VAL A 489 9.61 -32.64 15.95
C VAL A 489 10.22 -33.31 17.18
N HIS A 490 10.88 -34.46 17.02
CA HIS A 490 11.57 -35.12 18.13
C HIS A 490 12.66 -34.23 18.76
N ALA A 491 13.42 -33.49 17.96
CA ALA A 491 14.42 -32.54 18.48
C ALA A 491 13.78 -31.37 19.22
N MET A 492 12.65 -30.84 18.74
CA MET A 492 11.90 -29.77 19.41
C MET A 492 11.36 -30.21 20.76
N ILE A 493 10.78 -31.41 20.85
CA ILE A 493 10.28 -31.98 22.11
C ILE A 493 11.42 -32.07 23.14
N ASN A 494 12.52 -32.72 22.76
CA ASN A 494 13.68 -32.86 23.65
C ASN A 494 14.27 -31.50 24.07
N LEU A 495 14.27 -30.51 23.18
CA LEU A 495 14.75 -29.17 23.49
C LEU A 495 13.87 -28.48 24.54
N ALA A 496 12.54 -28.54 24.37
CA ALA A 496 11.60 -27.96 25.31
C ALA A 496 11.74 -28.59 26.70
N HIS A 497 11.86 -29.92 26.78
CA HIS A 497 12.11 -30.61 28.05
C HIS A 497 13.44 -30.24 28.71
N ASN A 498 14.51 -30.02 27.92
CA ASN A 498 15.78 -29.51 28.45
C ASN A 498 15.67 -28.10 29.06
N LEU A 499 14.65 -27.33 28.68
CA LEU A 499 14.30 -26.03 29.25
C LEU A 499 13.25 -26.13 30.37
N ASN A 500 12.86 -27.35 30.76
CA ASN A 500 11.77 -27.64 31.69
C ASN A 500 10.41 -27.05 31.25
N LEU A 501 10.14 -27.06 29.93
CA LEU A 501 8.86 -26.66 29.35
C LEU A 501 8.04 -27.90 28.98
N GLU A 502 6.73 -27.83 29.24
CA GLU A 502 5.77 -28.81 28.69
C GLU A 502 5.58 -28.58 27.19
N VAL A 503 5.24 -29.64 26.45
CA VAL A 503 5.07 -29.58 24.99
C VAL A 503 3.66 -29.98 24.59
N VAL A 504 3.00 -29.12 23.82
CA VAL A 504 1.74 -29.42 23.13
C VAL A 504 2.02 -29.58 21.64
N ALA A 505 1.64 -30.71 21.06
CA ALA A 505 1.64 -30.88 19.61
C ALA A 505 0.27 -30.50 19.03
N GLU A 506 0.26 -29.54 18.11
CA GLU A 506 -0.96 -29.07 17.46
C GLU A 506 -1.27 -29.77 16.14
N GLY A 507 -2.56 -29.76 15.76
CA GLY A 507 -3.00 -30.30 14.48
C GLY A 507 -2.87 -31.82 14.35
N VAL A 508 -3.02 -32.55 15.46
CA VAL A 508 -3.07 -34.02 15.43
C VAL A 508 -4.38 -34.48 14.79
N GLU A 509 -4.28 -35.11 13.61
CA GLU A 509 -5.41 -35.56 12.79
C GLU A 509 -5.49 -37.08 12.67
N THR A 510 -4.38 -37.80 12.83
CA THR A 510 -4.32 -39.26 12.65
C THR A 510 -3.86 -40.00 13.91
N PRO A 511 -4.34 -41.24 14.16
CA PRO A 511 -3.84 -42.08 15.25
C PRO A 511 -2.33 -42.35 15.17
N GLU A 512 -1.78 -42.42 13.95
CA GLU A 512 -0.36 -42.64 13.70
C GLU A 512 0.49 -41.45 14.18
N GLN A 513 0.06 -40.21 13.93
CA GLN A 513 0.69 -39.00 14.49
C GLN A 513 0.68 -39.04 16.02
N LEU A 514 -0.46 -39.39 16.63
CA LEU A 514 -0.60 -39.50 18.08
C LEU A 514 0.36 -40.54 18.67
N ALA A 515 0.48 -41.70 18.02
CA ALA A 515 1.39 -42.77 18.44
C ALA A 515 2.86 -42.35 18.36
N LEU A 516 3.25 -41.61 17.31
CA LEU A 516 4.60 -41.05 17.17
C LEU A 516 4.89 -40.00 18.26
N LEU A 517 3.94 -39.12 18.57
CA LEU A 517 4.11 -38.11 19.61
C LEU A 517 4.30 -38.73 20.99
N ARG A 518 3.53 -39.77 21.32
CA ARG A 518 3.72 -40.59 22.54
C ARG A 518 5.11 -41.23 22.57
N LEU A 519 5.57 -41.79 21.45
CA LEU A 519 6.91 -42.39 21.36
C LEU A 519 8.02 -41.35 21.59
N PHE A 520 7.81 -40.11 21.17
CA PHE A 520 8.75 -39.00 21.39
C PHE A 520 8.66 -38.38 22.78
N GLY A 521 7.73 -38.83 23.62
CA GLY A 521 7.52 -38.30 24.97
C GLY A 521 6.85 -36.94 25.00
N CYS A 522 6.07 -36.57 23.97
CA CYS A 522 5.29 -35.34 24.00
C CYS A 522 4.27 -35.37 25.15
N ASP A 523 4.08 -34.26 25.86
CA ASP A 523 3.24 -34.21 27.07
C ASP A 523 1.74 -34.10 26.72
N GLN A 524 1.39 -33.24 25.76
CA GLN A 524 0.01 -32.93 25.41
C GLN A 524 -0.21 -32.91 23.90
N ALA A 525 -1.43 -33.22 23.47
CA ALA A 525 -1.84 -33.15 22.08
C ALA A 525 -3.13 -32.37 21.89
N GLN A 526 -3.22 -31.66 20.77
CA GLN A 526 -4.40 -30.93 20.34
C GLN A 526 -4.62 -31.14 18.84
N GLY A 527 -5.87 -31.38 18.42
CA GLY A 527 -6.18 -31.57 17.01
C GLY A 527 -7.55 -32.19 16.78
N TYR A 528 -7.92 -32.32 15.50
CA TYR A 528 -9.24 -32.80 15.10
C TYR A 528 -9.46 -34.29 15.36
N LEU A 529 -8.40 -35.06 15.60
CA LEU A 529 -8.52 -36.43 16.09
C LEU A 529 -9.18 -36.47 17.48
N ILE A 530 -8.89 -35.49 18.33
CA ILE A 530 -9.40 -35.39 19.70
C ILE A 530 -10.79 -34.75 19.70
N SER A 531 -10.87 -33.53 19.17
CA SER A 531 -12.11 -32.82 18.94
C SER A 531 -11.88 -31.58 18.07
N LYS A 532 -12.91 -31.21 17.30
CA LYS A 532 -12.99 -29.87 16.71
C LYS A 532 -13.32 -28.84 17.80
N PRO A 533 -13.07 -27.54 17.57
CA PRO A 533 -13.54 -26.50 18.47
C PRO A 533 -15.07 -26.58 18.67
N LEU A 534 -15.51 -26.61 19.93
CA LEU A 534 -16.91 -26.80 20.32
C LEU A 534 -17.47 -25.54 20.99
N PRO A 535 -18.72 -25.13 20.75
CA PRO A 535 -19.36 -24.12 21.59
C PRO A 535 -19.53 -24.65 23.03
N LEU A 536 -19.61 -23.75 24.01
CA LEU A 536 -19.66 -24.12 25.45
C LEU A 536 -20.68 -25.22 25.80
N PRO A 537 -21.93 -25.23 25.29
CA PRO A 537 -22.88 -26.29 25.62
C PRO A 537 -22.40 -27.69 25.18
N GLU A 538 -21.89 -27.79 23.95
CA GLU A 538 -21.36 -29.04 23.40
C GLU A 538 -20.06 -29.45 24.12
N LEU A 539 -19.23 -28.49 24.52
CA LEU A 539 -18.05 -28.76 25.34
C LEU A 539 -18.43 -29.40 26.68
N VAL A 540 -19.45 -28.88 27.36
CA VAL A 540 -19.90 -29.44 28.65
C VAL A 540 -20.37 -30.88 28.47
N GLU A 541 -21.11 -31.17 27.41
CA GLU A 541 -21.51 -32.54 27.07
C GLU A 541 -20.28 -33.41 26.78
N TYR A 542 -19.32 -32.93 25.98
CA TYR A 542 -18.08 -33.63 25.69
C TYR A 542 -17.28 -33.97 26.96
N LEU A 543 -17.13 -33.04 27.89
CA LEU A 543 -16.39 -33.25 29.14
C LEU A 543 -17.13 -34.17 30.13
N THR A 544 -18.45 -34.25 30.06
CA THR A 544 -19.26 -35.11 30.94
C THR A 544 -19.39 -36.54 30.42
N PHE A 545 -19.59 -36.72 29.11
CA PHE A 545 -19.72 -38.03 28.47
C PHE A 545 -18.38 -38.63 27.98
N GLY A 546 -17.39 -37.79 27.65
CA GLY A 546 -16.06 -38.22 27.19
C GLY A 546 -15.30 -39.07 28.21
N LYS A 547 -15.57 -38.88 29.51
CA LYS A 547 -15.08 -39.75 30.59
C LYS A 547 -15.43 -41.23 30.39
N SER A 548 -16.51 -41.54 29.65
CA SER A 548 -16.93 -42.92 29.34
C SER A 548 -16.30 -43.48 28.06
N GLN A 549 -15.80 -42.62 27.15
CA GLN A 549 -15.14 -43.02 25.89
C GLN A 549 -13.61 -43.08 26.00
N GLN A 550 -12.99 -42.28 26.88
CA GLN A 550 -11.53 -42.29 27.11
C GLN A 550 -11.00 -43.64 27.62
N ALA A 551 -11.85 -44.46 28.25
CA ALA A 551 -11.52 -45.84 28.64
C ALA A 551 -11.30 -46.80 27.45
N LEU A 552 -11.59 -46.40 26.20
CA LEU A 552 -11.41 -47.21 24.99
C LEU A 552 -10.14 -46.86 24.19
N LEU A 553 -9.42 -45.79 24.56
CA LEU A 553 -8.18 -45.33 23.91
C LEU A 553 -6.92 -45.55 24.78
N GLY A 554 -7.10 -46.14 25.97
CA GLY A 554 -6.03 -46.54 26.90
C GLY A 554 -5.43 -47.90 26.57
#